data_AF-A0AAW4I1L2-F1
#
_entry.id   AF-A0AAW4I1L2-F1
#
_cell.length_a   1.000
_cell.length_b   1.000
_cell.length_c   1.000
_cell.angle_alpha   90.00
_cell.angle_beta   90.00
_cell.angle_gamma   90.00
#
_symmetry.space_group_name_H-M   'P 1'
#
loop_
_entity.id
_entity.type
_entity.pdbx_description
1 polymer ?
#
loop_
_entity_poly.entity_id
_entity_poly.type
_entity_poly.pdbx_seq_one_letter_code
_entity_poly.pdbx_strand_id
1 'polypeptide(L)'
;MLDTVNCREKMVFGRMTIDETRAACKEKIEALEFWLRRLIDLRFKALYGPDYFDAVDGTGAPLFPTKVRVHADNMMKTHPGRYSRPIDTLLLEDEARTICKFFGEFREAFAGAAHNREAAQRQLDRIVAARNPLYHANPITLRQAEQAFCYSNDILKSLQDFYRKQAMAYLYDAPLIIRMSDSLGNVRHRAAGTEVQDFNHGYMHDEASYLRVGDVLTVEVEVDPAYPPDLYEIRWASTRLPLNEYGTGPSFQVKLTESQVAANLDIQCSVVSKKAWHRKGDNDDFMLVSYRVLPNA
;
A
#
# COMPACT_ATOMS: atom_id res chain seq x y z
N MET A 1 23.16 -13.72 -33.87
CA MET A 1 23.98 -13.35 -32.71
C MET A 1 22.98 -13.07 -31.61
N LEU A 2 22.65 -14.09 -30.82
CA LEU A 2 21.55 -14.02 -29.85
C LEU A 2 22.09 -13.42 -28.56
N ASP A 3 21.57 -12.24 -28.25
CA ASP A 3 21.90 -11.48 -27.05
C ASP A 3 21.57 -12.25 -25.79
N THR A 4 22.58 -12.29 -24.94
CA THR A 4 22.61 -12.74 -23.55
C THR A 4 21.68 -11.88 -22.68
N VAL A 5 20.38 -12.06 -22.84
CA VAL A 5 19.41 -11.56 -21.85
C VAL A 5 19.46 -12.45 -20.61
N ASN A 6 20.31 -12.00 -19.69
CA ASN A 6 20.11 -12.05 -18.24
C ASN A 6 19.83 -13.44 -17.61
N CYS A 7 20.84 -14.30 -17.58
CA CYS A 7 20.83 -15.53 -16.78
C CYS A 7 20.96 -15.30 -15.26
N ARG A 8 20.94 -14.04 -14.77
CA ARG A 8 21.11 -13.72 -13.34
C ARG A 8 19.83 -13.86 -12.50
N GLU A 9 18.64 -13.78 -13.09
CA GLU A 9 17.38 -13.95 -12.32
C GLU A 9 17.05 -15.42 -11.99
N LYS A 10 17.60 -16.39 -12.73
CA LYS A 10 17.46 -17.82 -12.43
C LYS A 10 18.23 -18.29 -11.18
N MET A 11 19.00 -17.42 -10.53
CA MET A 11 19.85 -17.76 -9.38
C MET A 11 19.32 -17.26 -8.02
N VAL A 12 18.11 -16.70 -7.93
CA VAL A 12 17.62 -16.10 -6.67
C VAL A 12 17.45 -17.18 -5.59
N PHE A 13 16.75 -18.29 -5.86
CA PHE A 13 16.49 -19.31 -4.83
C PHE A 13 17.61 -20.33 -4.63
N GLY A 14 18.55 -20.45 -5.57
CA GLY A 14 19.65 -21.44 -5.47
C GLY A 14 20.67 -21.14 -4.38
N ARG A 15 20.63 -19.94 -3.79
CA ARG A 15 21.54 -19.48 -2.72
C ARG A 15 20.82 -19.09 -1.43
N MET A 16 19.50 -19.08 -1.44
CA MET A 16 18.68 -18.69 -0.29
C MET A 16 18.32 -19.92 0.54
N THR A 17 18.28 -19.74 1.85
CA THR A 17 17.67 -20.70 2.77
C THR A 17 16.17 -20.80 2.50
N ILE A 18 15.54 -21.86 3.02
CA ILE A 18 14.09 -22.04 2.94
C ILE A 18 13.38 -20.87 3.64
N ASP A 19 13.92 -20.37 4.75
CA ASP A 19 13.32 -19.27 5.50
C ASP A 19 13.41 -17.94 4.74
N GLU A 20 14.56 -17.63 4.14
CA GLU A 20 14.72 -16.46 3.27
C GLU A 20 13.77 -16.53 2.06
N THR A 21 13.64 -17.73 1.46
CA THR A 21 12.71 -17.98 0.34
C THR A 21 11.27 -17.71 0.75
N ARG A 22 10.86 -18.19 1.93
CA ARG A 22 9.52 -17.97 2.48
C ARG A 22 9.27 -16.50 2.78
N ALA A 23 10.24 -15.81 3.38
CA ALA A 23 10.14 -14.39 3.70
C ALA A 23 9.98 -13.55 2.42
N ALA A 24 10.81 -13.78 1.41
CA ALA A 24 10.74 -13.07 0.13
C ALA A 24 9.40 -13.30 -0.59
N CYS A 25 8.88 -14.54 -0.59
CA CYS A 25 7.56 -14.83 -1.16
C CYS A 25 6.44 -14.11 -0.41
N LYS A 26 6.46 -14.10 0.93
CA LYS A 26 5.47 -13.37 1.74
C LYS A 26 5.48 -11.89 1.42
N GLU A 27 6.65 -11.26 1.44
CA GLU A 27 6.81 -9.84 1.13
C GLU A 27 6.20 -9.49 -0.24
N LYS A 28 6.47 -10.29 -1.28
CA LYS A 28 5.92 -10.04 -2.62
C LYS A 28 4.41 -10.28 -2.70
N ILE A 29 3.88 -11.27 -1.99
CA ILE A 29 2.44 -11.52 -1.93
C ILE A 29 1.71 -10.41 -1.17
N GLU A 30 2.25 -9.93 -0.06
CA GLU A 30 1.67 -8.83 0.74
C GLU A 30 1.65 -7.54 -0.06
N ALA A 31 2.76 -7.24 -0.75
CA ALA A 31 2.81 -6.13 -1.68
C ALA A 31 1.73 -6.30 -2.77
N LEU A 32 1.64 -7.48 -3.39
CA LEU A 32 0.63 -7.73 -4.43
C LEU A 32 -0.80 -7.54 -3.91
N GLU A 33 -1.14 -8.07 -2.75
CA GLU A 33 -2.46 -7.92 -2.12
C GLU A 33 -2.82 -6.43 -1.97
N PHE A 34 -1.88 -5.64 -1.44
CA PHE A 34 -2.06 -4.19 -1.33
C PHE A 34 -2.34 -3.54 -2.70
N TRP A 35 -1.56 -3.89 -3.72
CA TRP A 35 -1.68 -3.31 -5.06
C TRP A 35 -2.97 -3.68 -5.77
N LEU A 36 -3.44 -4.92 -5.60
CA LEU A 36 -4.71 -5.37 -6.17
C LEU A 36 -5.89 -4.68 -5.50
N ARG A 37 -5.92 -4.58 -4.17
CA ARG A 37 -6.98 -3.83 -3.45
C ARG A 37 -7.04 -2.38 -3.90
N ARG A 38 -5.88 -1.72 -4.05
CA ARG A 38 -5.79 -0.35 -4.56
C ARG A 38 -6.31 -0.23 -5.99
N LEU A 39 -5.93 -1.15 -6.88
CA LEU A 39 -6.40 -1.16 -8.27
C LEU A 39 -7.92 -1.34 -8.36
N ILE A 40 -8.48 -2.26 -7.56
CA ILE A 40 -9.92 -2.51 -7.52
C ILE A 40 -10.64 -1.26 -7.02
N ASP A 41 -10.19 -0.65 -5.91
CA ASP A 41 -10.77 0.58 -5.37
C ASP A 41 -10.76 1.71 -6.40
N LEU A 42 -9.61 1.93 -7.06
CA LEU A 42 -9.46 2.96 -8.09
C LEU A 42 -10.45 2.78 -9.24
N ARG A 43 -10.48 1.58 -9.84
CA ARG A 43 -11.31 1.32 -11.02
C ARG A 43 -12.80 1.29 -10.69
N PHE A 44 -13.17 0.64 -9.59
CA PHE A 44 -14.58 0.52 -9.24
C PHE A 44 -15.17 1.84 -8.74
N LYS A 45 -14.40 2.70 -8.06
CA LYS A 45 -14.86 4.06 -7.75
C LYS A 45 -15.13 4.87 -9.01
N ALA A 46 -14.26 4.77 -10.01
CA ALA A 46 -14.43 5.48 -11.27
C ALA A 46 -15.68 5.00 -12.05
N LEU A 47 -16.01 3.71 -11.97
CA LEU A 47 -17.11 3.11 -12.71
C LEU A 47 -18.47 3.15 -11.99
N TYR A 48 -18.47 2.95 -10.67
CA TYR A 48 -19.67 2.71 -9.86
C TYR A 48 -19.87 3.71 -8.72
N GLY A 49 -18.93 4.65 -8.53
CA GLY A 49 -18.99 5.66 -7.47
C GLY A 49 -18.35 5.24 -6.14
N PRO A 50 -18.37 6.13 -5.13
CA PRO A 50 -17.69 5.90 -3.85
C PRO A 50 -18.21 4.68 -3.09
N ASP A 51 -19.50 4.36 -3.25
CA ASP A 51 -20.19 3.25 -2.58
C ASP A 51 -20.21 1.97 -3.43
N TYR A 52 -19.22 1.79 -4.31
CA TYR A 52 -19.16 0.65 -5.24
C TYR A 52 -19.23 -0.72 -4.56
N PHE A 53 -18.87 -0.82 -3.28
CA PHE A 53 -18.82 -2.09 -2.57
C PHE A 53 -20.20 -2.77 -2.49
N ASP A 54 -21.27 -1.98 -2.51
CA ASP A 54 -22.67 -2.43 -2.57
C ASP A 54 -23.30 -2.31 -3.96
N ALA A 55 -22.52 -1.91 -4.96
CA ALA A 55 -23.02 -1.76 -6.32
C ALA A 55 -23.26 -3.11 -7.02
N VAL A 56 -23.99 -3.03 -8.12
CA VAL A 56 -24.25 -4.13 -9.05
C VAL A 56 -23.59 -3.85 -10.40
N ASP A 57 -23.22 -4.91 -11.12
CA ASP A 57 -22.74 -4.82 -12.48
C ASP A 57 -23.90 -4.57 -13.47
N GLY A 58 -23.56 -4.39 -14.75
CA GLY A 58 -24.55 -4.14 -15.81
C GLY A 58 -25.57 -5.27 -16.03
N THR A 59 -25.37 -6.44 -15.41
CA THR A 59 -26.33 -7.55 -15.43
C THR A 59 -27.24 -7.57 -14.20
N GLY A 60 -27.05 -6.63 -13.26
CA GLY A 60 -27.75 -6.59 -11.98
C GLY A 60 -27.17 -7.53 -10.93
N ALA A 61 -26.03 -8.19 -11.20
CA ALA A 61 -25.36 -9.03 -10.22
C ALA A 61 -24.49 -8.18 -9.30
N PRO A 62 -24.41 -8.48 -7.99
CA PRO A 62 -23.50 -7.78 -7.08
C PRO A 62 -22.03 -7.83 -7.56
N LEU A 63 -21.30 -6.73 -7.39
CA LEU A 63 -19.86 -6.71 -7.67
C LEU A 63 -19.12 -7.71 -6.77
N PHE A 64 -19.46 -7.72 -5.49
CA PHE A 64 -18.94 -8.65 -4.49
C PHE A 64 -20.03 -9.61 -4.00
N PRO A 65 -19.73 -10.93 -3.89
CA PRO A 65 -20.67 -11.89 -3.32
C PRO A 65 -21.10 -11.51 -1.90
N THR A 66 -22.32 -11.86 -1.50
CA THR A 66 -22.85 -11.57 -0.16
C THR A 66 -21.93 -12.06 0.96
N LYS A 67 -21.26 -13.22 0.79
CA LYS A 67 -20.28 -13.72 1.77
C LYS A 67 -19.10 -12.77 1.98
N VAL A 68 -18.59 -12.17 0.90
CA VAL A 68 -17.47 -11.21 0.95
C VAL A 68 -17.92 -9.91 1.61
N ARG A 69 -19.13 -9.43 1.27
CA ARG A 69 -19.68 -8.20 1.88
C ARG A 69 -19.92 -8.35 3.38
N VAL A 70 -20.57 -9.44 3.79
CA VAL A 70 -20.79 -9.75 5.22
C VAL A 70 -19.46 -9.92 5.97
N HIS A 71 -18.46 -10.55 5.34
CA HIS A 71 -17.13 -10.66 5.94
C HIS A 71 -16.50 -9.28 6.15
N ALA A 72 -16.52 -8.42 5.13
CA ALA A 72 -15.98 -7.07 5.22
C ALA A 72 -16.68 -6.24 6.29
N ASP A 73 -18.01 -6.25 6.34
CA ASP A 73 -18.79 -5.57 7.38
C ASP A 73 -18.41 -6.03 8.79
N ASN A 74 -18.24 -7.34 8.97
CA ASN A 74 -17.82 -7.89 10.25
C ASN A 74 -16.39 -7.46 10.61
N MET A 75 -15.46 -7.47 9.67
CA MET A 75 -14.07 -7.04 9.90
C MET A 75 -14.00 -5.54 10.25
N MET A 76 -14.74 -4.70 9.52
CA MET A 76 -14.86 -3.26 9.78
C MET A 76 -15.43 -2.97 11.17
N LYS A 77 -16.45 -3.74 11.60
CA LYS A 77 -17.09 -3.57 12.92
C LYS A 77 -16.24 -4.11 14.08
N THR A 78 -15.57 -5.23 13.87
CA THR A 78 -14.80 -5.91 14.94
C THR A 78 -13.42 -5.30 15.16
N HIS A 79 -12.86 -4.64 14.16
CA HIS A 79 -11.54 -4.00 14.22
C HIS A 79 -11.63 -2.53 13.77
N PRO A 80 -12.36 -1.67 14.50
CA PRO A 80 -12.47 -0.25 14.16
C PRO A 80 -11.07 0.38 14.11
N GLY A 81 -10.80 1.18 13.08
CA GLY A 81 -9.49 1.83 12.86
C GLY A 81 -8.48 1.02 12.04
N ARG A 82 -8.51 -0.31 12.14
CA ARG A 82 -7.56 -1.19 11.42
C ARG A 82 -7.72 -1.15 9.90
N TYR A 83 -8.96 -1.09 9.43
CA TYR A 83 -9.30 -1.07 8.01
C TYR A 83 -9.98 0.27 7.68
N SER A 84 -9.46 0.96 6.67
CA SER A 84 -10.00 2.25 6.26
C SER A 84 -11.20 2.12 5.32
N ARG A 85 -11.20 1.07 4.48
CA ARG A 85 -12.19 0.78 3.46
C ARG A 85 -12.58 -0.71 3.52
N PRO A 86 -13.80 -1.08 3.12
CA PRO A 86 -14.20 -2.49 3.03
C PRO A 86 -13.30 -3.32 2.11
N ILE A 87 -12.73 -2.73 1.06
CA ILE A 87 -11.80 -3.42 0.17
C ILE A 87 -10.50 -3.86 0.88
N ASP A 88 -10.10 -3.16 1.94
CA ASP A 88 -8.89 -3.46 2.71
C ASP A 88 -9.03 -4.77 3.51
N THR A 89 -10.25 -5.31 3.64
CA THR A 89 -10.52 -6.56 4.36
C THR A 89 -10.50 -7.80 3.45
N LEU A 90 -10.38 -7.63 2.13
CA LEU A 90 -10.43 -8.75 1.20
C LEU A 90 -9.17 -9.61 1.28
N LEU A 91 -9.33 -10.92 1.10
CA LEU A 91 -8.20 -11.83 0.94
C LEU A 91 -7.74 -11.87 -0.52
N LEU A 92 -6.50 -12.31 -0.77
CA LEU A 92 -5.97 -12.48 -2.13
C LEU A 92 -6.89 -13.31 -3.04
N GLU A 93 -7.58 -14.31 -2.49
CA GLU A 93 -8.54 -15.11 -3.26
C GLU A 93 -9.73 -14.28 -3.75
N ASP A 94 -10.26 -13.39 -2.92
CA ASP A 94 -11.37 -12.50 -3.27
C ASP A 94 -10.92 -11.44 -4.29
N GLU A 95 -9.71 -10.91 -4.12
CA GLU A 95 -9.07 -9.99 -5.07
C GLU A 95 -8.88 -10.66 -6.43
N ALA A 96 -8.26 -11.85 -6.46
CA ALA A 96 -8.03 -12.62 -7.68
C ALA A 96 -9.33 -12.93 -8.42
N ARG A 97 -10.37 -13.33 -7.68
CA ARG A 97 -11.69 -13.60 -8.23
C ARG A 97 -12.31 -12.33 -8.83
N THR A 98 -12.18 -11.19 -8.15
CA THR A 98 -12.69 -9.90 -8.62
C THR A 98 -12.00 -9.46 -9.89
N ILE A 99 -10.66 -9.48 -9.90
CA ILE A 99 -9.86 -9.14 -11.09
C ILE A 99 -10.24 -10.04 -12.27
N CYS A 100 -10.35 -11.35 -12.06
CA CYS A 100 -10.66 -12.28 -13.13
C CYS A 100 -12.11 -12.17 -13.63
N LYS A 101 -13.08 -11.85 -12.76
CA LYS A 101 -14.48 -11.60 -13.17
C LYS A 101 -14.58 -10.36 -14.06
N PHE A 102 -13.90 -9.29 -13.69
CA PHE A 102 -13.97 -7.99 -14.37
C PHE A 102 -12.70 -7.66 -15.16
N PHE A 103 -12.03 -8.67 -15.72
CA PHE A 103 -10.71 -8.51 -16.33
C PHE A 103 -10.65 -7.44 -17.44
N GLY A 104 -11.77 -7.20 -18.13
CA GLY A 104 -11.88 -6.11 -19.11
C GLY A 104 -11.49 -4.74 -18.53
N GLU A 105 -11.93 -4.45 -17.31
CA GLU A 105 -11.67 -3.18 -16.60
C GLU A 105 -10.22 -3.06 -16.09
N PHE A 106 -9.54 -4.21 -15.96
CA PHE A 106 -8.18 -4.31 -15.41
C PHE A 106 -7.12 -4.62 -16.48
N ARG A 107 -7.53 -4.82 -17.74
CA ARG A 107 -6.66 -5.30 -18.82
C ARG A 107 -5.43 -4.43 -19.02
N GLU A 108 -5.60 -3.11 -18.94
CA GLU A 108 -4.52 -2.14 -19.06
C GLU A 108 -3.48 -2.30 -17.95
N ALA A 109 -3.94 -2.50 -16.71
CA ALA A 109 -3.07 -2.66 -15.55
C ALA A 109 -2.28 -3.99 -15.57
N PHE A 110 -2.82 -5.01 -16.25
CA PHE A 110 -2.21 -6.32 -16.42
C PHE A 110 -1.43 -6.49 -17.72
N ALA A 111 -1.35 -5.46 -18.59
CA ALA A 111 -0.80 -5.60 -19.94
C ALA A 111 0.65 -6.11 -19.99
N GLY A 112 1.45 -5.85 -18.96
CA GLY A 112 2.83 -6.35 -18.83
C GLY A 112 2.95 -7.75 -18.23
N ALA A 113 1.90 -8.26 -17.58
CA ALA A 113 1.92 -9.54 -16.85
C ALA A 113 1.07 -10.64 -17.50
N ALA A 114 -0.09 -10.29 -18.06
CA ALA A 114 -1.06 -11.22 -18.62
C ALA A 114 -1.73 -10.66 -19.89
N HIS A 115 -1.77 -11.49 -20.95
CA HIS A 115 -2.36 -11.11 -22.23
C HIS A 115 -3.89 -11.25 -22.27
N ASN A 116 -4.45 -12.14 -21.44
CA ASN A 116 -5.87 -12.42 -21.35
C ASN A 116 -6.28 -12.84 -19.93
N ARG A 117 -7.59 -12.99 -19.73
CA ARG A 117 -8.22 -13.40 -18.47
C ARG A 117 -7.69 -14.76 -18.01
N GLU A 118 -7.53 -15.73 -18.91
CA GLU A 118 -7.10 -17.08 -18.59
C GLU A 118 -5.64 -17.12 -18.12
N ALA A 119 -4.77 -16.27 -18.68
CA ALA A 119 -3.40 -16.11 -18.22
C ALA A 119 -3.35 -15.47 -16.84
N ALA A 120 -4.09 -14.38 -16.64
CA ALA A 120 -4.18 -13.71 -15.35
C ALA A 120 -4.71 -14.66 -14.26
N GLN A 121 -5.77 -15.39 -14.55
CA GLN A 121 -6.34 -16.38 -13.63
C GLN A 121 -5.33 -17.47 -13.27
N ARG A 122 -4.66 -18.08 -14.25
CA ARG A 122 -3.63 -19.10 -13.97
C ARG A 122 -2.47 -18.57 -13.14
N GLN A 123 -2.06 -17.32 -13.33
CA GLN A 123 -1.00 -16.70 -12.53
C GLN A 123 -1.47 -16.46 -11.10
N LEU A 124 -2.62 -15.80 -10.92
CA LEU A 124 -3.21 -15.50 -9.61
C LEU A 124 -3.53 -16.77 -8.82
N ASP A 125 -4.07 -17.81 -9.45
CA ASP A 125 -4.37 -19.10 -8.81
C ASP A 125 -3.10 -19.74 -8.23
N ARG A 126 -1.96 -19.63 -8.93
CA ARG A 126 -0.67 -20.15 -8.44
C ARG A 126 -0.16 -19.38 -7.24
N ILE A 127 -0.36 -18.06 -7.23
CA ILE A 127 0.02 -17.21 -6.10
C ILE A 127 -0.88 -17.52 -4.89
N VAL A 128 -2.20 -17.60 -5.08
CA VAL A 128 -3.18 -17.99 -4.05
C VAL A 128 -2.84 -19.37 -3.46
N ALA A 129 -2.51 -20.35 -4.30
CA ALA A 129 -2.15 -21.69 -3.85
C ALA A 129 -0.86 -21.71 -3.00
N ALA A 130 0.10 -20.81 -3.28
CA ALA A 130 1.32 -20.67 -2.48
C ALA A 130 1.11 -19.85 -1.20
N ARG A 131 0.18 -18.90 -1.21
CA ARG A 131 -0.15 -18.05 -0.05
C ARG A 131 -0.59 -18.91 1.14
N ASN A 132 -1.55 -19.82 0.97
CA ASN A 132 -2.05 -20.64 2.09
C ASN A 132 -0.95 -21.37 2.89
N PRO A 133 -0.03 -22.16 2.28
CA PRO A 133 1.01 -22.82 3.04
C PRO A 133 2.04 -21.86 3.66
N LEU A 134 2.31 -20.70 3.04
CA LEU A 134 3.22 -19.70 3.59
C LEU A 134 2.71 -19.11 4.92
N TYR A 135 1.41 -18.87 5.03
CA TYR A 135 0.79 -18.24 6.22
C TYR A 135 0.41 -19.23 7.33
N HIS A 136 0.34 -20.53 7.04
CA HIS A 136 0.00 -21.57 8.02
C HIS A 136 1.20 -22.45 8.42
N ALA A 137 2.43 -21.97 8.22
CA ALA A 137 3.67 -22.71 8.52
C ALA A 137 3.78 -24.09 7.84
N ASN A 138 3.03 -24.31 6.76
CA ASN A 138 3.09 -25.56 5.99
C ASN A 138 4.27 -25.53 5.02
N PRO A 139 4.80 -26.71 4.63
CA PRO A 139 5.86 -26.79 3.63
C PRO A 139 5.36 -26.27 2.28
N ILE A 140 6.24 -25.55 1.58
CA ILE A 140 6.06 -25.12 0.19
C ILE A 140 7.20 -25.73 -0.63
N THR A 141 6.88 -26.22 -1.83
CA THR A 141 7.91 -26.73 -2.74
C THR A 141 8.71 -25.57 -3.35
N LEU A 142 9.96 -25.81 -3.72
CA LEU A 142 10.79 -24.81 -4.41
C LEU A 142 10.08 -24.25 -5.65
N ARG A 143 9.44 -25.13 -6.44
CA ARG A 143 8.68 -24.74 -7.63
C ARG A 143 7.50 -23.83 -7.31
N GLN A 144 6.76 -24.10 -6.24
CA GLN A 144 5.65 -23.23 -5.81
C GLN A 144 6.16 -21.86 -5.36
N ALA A 145 7.28 -21.83 -4.63
CA ALA A 145 7.91 -20.57 -4.22
C ALA A 145 8.39 -19.75 -5.43
N GLU A 146 9.10 -20.39 -6.37
CA GLU A 146 9.53 -19.76 -7.63
C GLU A 146 8.36 -19.18 -8.42
N GLN A 147 7.28 -19.95 -8.60
CA GLN A 147 6.11 -19.50 -9.32
C GLN A 147 5.44 -18.32 -8.63
N ALA A 148 5.22 -18.40 -7.32
CA ALA A 148 4.60 -17.33 -6.56
C ALA A 148 5.42 -16.04 -6.64
N PHE A 149 6.74 -16.14 -6.47
CA PHE A 149 7.63 -15.00 -6.52
C PHE A 149 7.68 -14.35 -7.91
N CYS A 150 7.90 -15.13 -8.97
CA CYS A 150 7.98 -14.61 -10.33
C CYS A 150 6.65 -13.98 -10.76
N TYR A 151 5.52 -14.66 -10.57
CA TYR A 151 4.22 -14.11 -10.98
C TYR A 151 3.80 -12.91 -10.15
N SER A 152 4.13 -12.87 -8.85
CA SER A 152 3.87 -11.68 -8.04
C SER A 152 4.68 -10.49 -8.57
N ASN A 153 5.97 -10.67 -8.89
CA ASN A 153 6.80 -9.61 -9.44
C ASN A 153 6.36 -9.16 -10.83
N ASP A 154 5.98 -10.08 -11.72
CA ASP A 154 5.47 -9.73 -13.06
C ASP A 154 4.23 -8.84 -12.96
N ILE A 155 3.26 -9.24 -12.11
CA ILE A 155 2.05 -8.46 -11.87
C ILE A 155 2.39 -7.12 -11.20
N LEU A 156 3.19 -7.11 -10.15
CA LEU A 156 3.63 -5.88 -9.47
C LEU A 156 4.27 -4.90 -10.44
N LYS A 157 5.18 -5.35 -11.30
CA LYS A 157 5.82 -4.51 -12.32
C LYS A 157 4.81 -3.95 -13.31
N SER A 158 3.86 -4.77 -13.77
CA SER A 158 2.78 -4.31 -14.65
C SER A 158 1.90 -3.25 -13.97
N LEU A 159 1.58 -3.42 -12.68
CA LEU A 159 0.84 -2.44 -11.90
C LEU A 159 1.63 -1.14 -11.72
N GLN A 160 2.92 -1.23 -11.38
CA GLN A 160 3.80 -0.06 -11.30
C GLN A 160 3.84 0.72 -12.61
N ASP A 161 4.01 0.03 -13.74
CA ASP A 161 4.03 0.67 -15.06
C ASP A 161 2.68 1.34 -15.39
N PHE A 162 1.57 0.72 -14.99
CA PHE A 162 0.24 1.29 -15.10
C PHE A 162 0.09 2.57 -14.27
N TYR A 163 0.48 2.55 -12.99
CA TYR A 163 0.42 3.73 -12.13
C TYR A 163 1.39 4.82 -12.58
N ARG A 164 2.59 4.48 -13.07
CA ARG A 164 3.49 5.48 -13.69
C ARG A 164 2.84 6.12 -14.91
N LYS A 165 2.17 5.36 -15.78
CA LYS A 165 1.46 5.94 -16.93
C LYS A 165 0.33 6.85 -16.51
N GLN A 166 -0.40 6.49 -15.46
CA GLN A 166 -1.38 7.40 -14.87
C GLN A 166 -0.70 8.65 -14.32
N ALA A 167 0.32 8.51 -13.46
CA ALA A 167 1.11 9.60 -12.90
C ALA A 167 1.71 10.53 -13.97
N MET A 168 2.20 9.98 -15.09
CA MET A 168 2.73 10.70 -16.25
C MET A 168 1.64 11.40 -17.08
N ALA A 169 0.39 10.94 -17.00
CA ALA A 169 -0.74 11.67 -17.56
C ALA A 169 -1.03 12.95 -16.74
N TYR A 170 -0.55 13.00 -15.51
CA TYR A 170 -0.50 14.20 -14.69
C TYR A 170 0.85 14.90 -14.88
N LEU A 171 0.85 16.22 -14.82
CA LEU A 171 1.96 17.07 -15.33
C LEU A 171 3.34 16.83 -14.68
N TYR A 172 3.39 16.07 -13.58
CA TYR A 172 4.58 15.81 -12.78
C TYR A 172 4.65 14.34 -12.35
N ASP A 173 5.52 13.56 -13.01
CA ASP A 173 5.90 12.22 -12.58
C ASP A 173 6.73 12.26 -11.30
N ALA A 174 6.11 12.04 -10.15
CA ALA A 174 6.77 12.19 -8.86
C ALA A 174 6.19 11.21 -7.81
N PRO A 175 7.01 10.70 -6.88
CA PRO A 175 6.55 9.79 -5.84
C PRO A 175 5.58 10.48 -4.86
N LEU A 176 4.46 9.83 -4.56
CA LEU A 176 3.42 10.33 -3.68
C LEU A 176 3.23 9.43 -2.46
N ILE A 177 2.90 10.01 -1.30
CA ILE A 177 2.45 9.28 -0.11
C ILE A 177 1.05 8.75 -0.37
N ILE A 178 0.86 7.45 -0.28
CA ILE A 178 -0.41 6.79 -0.59
C ILE A 178 -1.15 6.26 0.65
N ARG A 179 -0.42 6.00 1.73
CA ARG A 179 -0.97 5.53 3.01
C ARG A 179 -0.19 6.13 4.16
N MET A 180 -0.88 6.40 5.26
CA MET A 180 -0.30 6.68 6.57
C MET A 180 -0.95 5.78 7.61
N SER A 181 -0.16 5.31 8.57
CA SER A 181 -0.66 4.71 9.81
C SER A 181 0.11 5.19 11.03
N ASP A 182 -0.50 5.10 12.21
CA ASP A 182 0.17 5.42 13.47
C ASP A 182 0.04 4.33 14.54
N SER A 183 0.76 4.50 15.66
CA SER A 183 0.74 3.59 16.81
C SER A 183 -0.59 3.56 17.57
N LEU A 184 -1.50 4.49 17.30
CA LEU A 184 -2.86 4.53 17.87
C LEU A 184 -3.84 3.69 17.04
N GLY A 185 -3.38 3.11 15.93
CA GLY A 185 -4.19 2.29 15.04
C GLY A 185 -4.96 3.11 14.02
N ASN A 186 -4.66 4.40 13.87
CA ASN A 186 -5.22 5.20 12.80
C ASN A 186 -4.61 4.77 11.46
N VAL A 187 -5.45 4.62 10.44
CA VAL A 187 -5.00 4.36 9.07
C VAL A 187 -5.72 5.31 8.12
N ARG A 188 -4.94 5.97 7.26
CA ARG A 188 -5.44 6.88 6.22
C ARG A 188 -4.87 6.49 4.87
N HIS A 189 -5.68 6.58 3.84
CA HIS A 189 -5.28 6.37 2.46
C HIS A 189 -5.54 7.63 1.65
N ARG A 190 -4.62 7.95 0.74
CA ARG A 190 -4.80 9.07 -0.18
C ARG A 190 -5.95 8.75 -1.12
N ALA A 191 -6.92 9.65 -1.24
CA ALA A 191 -8.00 9.47 -2.19
C ALA A 191 -7.46 9.50 -3.63
N ALA A 192 -7.85 8.51 -4.43
CA ALA A 192 -7.49 8.45 -5.84
C ALA A 192 -7.92 9.74 -6.56
N GLY A 193 -7.03 10.34 -7.36
CA GLY A 193 -7.30 11.57 -8.12
C GLY A 193 -7.20 12.88 -7.33
N THR A 194 -6.88 12.83 -6.03
CA THR A 194 -6.62 14.05 -5.21
C THR A 194 -5.13 14.41 -5.21
N GLU A 195 -4.65 14.79 -6.38
CA GLU A 195 -3.23 15.08 -6.59
C GLU A 195 -2.78 16.44 -6.07
N VAL A 196 -3.74 17.32 -5.82
CA VAL A 196 -3.52 18.75 -5.54
C VAL A 196 -3.46 19.04 -4.04
N GLN A 197 -3.94 18.13 -3.19
CA GLN A 197 -4.00 18.38 -1.75
C GLN A 197 -2.90 17.62 -0.99
N ASP A 198 -2.25 18.32 -0.07
CA ASP A 198 -1.37 17.73 0.92
C ASP A 198 -2.11 16.64 1.71
N PHE A 199 -1.39 15.60 2.11
CA PHE A 199 -1.95 14.55 2.95
C PHE A 199 -2.03 15.09 4.39
N ASN A 200 -3.02 15.94 4.66
CA ASN A 200 -3.12 16.63 5.94
C ASN A 200 -4.25 16.08 6.78
N HIS A 201 -3.98 15.76 8.05
CA HIS A 201 -5.00 15.28 8.98
C HIS A 201 -4.75 15.72 10.42
N GLY A 202 -5.81 16.08 11.15
CA GLY A 202 -5.71 16.48 12.55
C GLY A 202 -6.52 15.56 13.46
N TYR A 203 -5.84 14.95 14.42
CA TYR A 203 -6.41 14.16 15.53
C TYR A 203 -6.58 14.98 16.82
N MET A 204 -6.32 16.29 16.78
CA MET A 204 -6.34 17.17 17.95
C MET A 204 -7.69 17.28 18.68
N HIS A 205 -8.78 16.88 18.02
CA HIS A 205 -10.15 16.92 18.55
C HIS A 205 -10.73 15.52 18.81
N ASP A 206 -9.93 14.48 18.61
CA ASP A 206 -10.32 13.09 18.86
C ASP A 206 -9.69 12.62 20.16
N GLU A 207 -10.52 12.45 21.20
CA GLU A 207 -10.08 12.03 22.52
C GLU A 207 -9.43 10.63 22.51
N ALA A 208 -9.84 9.76 21.59
CA ALA A 208 -9.23 8.43 21.43
C ALA A 208 -7.79 8.52 20.91
N SER A 209 -7.43 9.65 20.27
CA SER A 209 -6.12 9.90 19.70
C SER A 209 -5.27 10.86 20.56
N TYR A 210 -5.67 11.14 21.80
CA TYR A 210 -4.88 11.97 22.72
C TYR A 210 -3.68 11.17 23.27
N LEU A 211 -2.52 11.79 23.17
CA LEU A 211 -1.26 11.26 23.66
C LEU A 211 -0.89 11.89 25.01
N ARG A 212 0.00 11.24 25.76
CA ARG A 212 0.52 11.71 27.04
C ARG A 212 2.04 11.65 27.09
N VAL A 213 2.61 12.35 28.07
CA VAL A 213 4.04 12.31 28.35
C VAL A 213 4.46 10.88 28.72
N GLY A 214 5.46 10.36 28.02
CA GLY A 214 5.93 8.99 28.17
C GLY A 214 5.45 8.03 27.08
N ASP A 215 4.38 8.38 26.36
CA ASP A 215 3.91 7.60 25.20
C ASP A 215 4.95 7.61 24.08
N VAL A 216 4.92 6.55 23.27
CA VAL A 216 5.73 6.44 22.06
C VAL A 216 4.80 6.55 20.86
N LEU A 217 4.92 7.66 20.14
CA LEU A 217 4.23 7.86 18.88
C LEU A 217 5.07 7.26 17.77
N THR A 218 4.51 6.31 17.02
CA THR A 218 5.07 5.83 15.76
C THR A 218 4.15 6.27 14.63
N VAL A 219 4.70 6.84 13.57
CA VAL A 219 3.97 7.17 12.33
C VAL A 219 4.70 6.53 11.16
N GLU A 220 3.95 5.86 10.30
CA GLU A 220 4.47 5.15 9.14
C GLU A 220 3.77 5.64 7.87
N VAL A 221 4.53 5.78 6.80
CA VAL A 221 4.00 6.11 5.47
C VAL A 221 4.38 5.05 4.46
N GLU A 222 3.48 4.85 3.50
CA GLU A 222 3.79 4.14 2.27
C GLU A 222 3.77 5.14 1.12
N VAL A 223 4.86 5.13 0.36
CA VAL A 223 4.98 5.88 -0.89
C VAL A 223 4.58 4.98 -2.05
N ASP A 224 4.09 5.58 -3.13
CA ASP A 224 3.76 4.88 -4.37
C ASP A 224 4.98 4.03 -4.85
N PRO A 225 4.91 2.70 -4.78
CA PRO A 225 5.95 1.79 -5.20
C PRO A 225 5.98 1.61 -6.71
N ALA A 226 5.15 2.33 -7.49
CA ALA A 226 5.55 2.71 -8.84
C ALA A 226 6.98 3.28 -8.85
N TYR A 227 7.40 3.91 -7.75
CA TYR A 227 8.76 4.42 -7.52
C TYR A 227 9.54 3.50 -6.57
N PRO A 228 10.69 2.96 -7.02
CA PRO A 228 11.64 2.28 -6.15
C PRO A 228 12.15 3.16 -4.99
N PRO A 229 12.32 2.63 -3.77
CA PRO A 229 12.78 3.40 -2.59
C PRO A 229 14.16 4.04 -2.75
N ASP A 230 15.01 3.54 -3.65
CA ASP A 230 16.32 4.11 -3.94
C ASP A 230 16.25 5.41 -4.77
N LEU A 231 15.09 5.73 -5.37
CA LEU A 231 14.89 6.93 -6.18
C LEU A 231 14.37 8.13 -5.40
N TYR A 232 14.05 7.97 -4.12
CA TYR A 232 13.56 9.06 -3.27
C TYR A 232 14.05 8.92 -1.82
N GLU A 233 13.85 9.98 -1.06
CA GLU A 233 14.10 10.04 0.37
C GLU A 233 12.81 10.47 1.07
N ILE A 234 12.52 9.84 2.21
CA ILE A 234 11.45 10.26 3.12
C ILE A 234 12.11 11.00 4.27
N ARG A 235 11.67 12.23 4.52
CA ARG A 235 12.20 13.12 5.56
C ARG A 235 11.09 13.48 6.53
N TRP A 236 11.37 13.31 7.81
CA TRP A 236 10.45 13.66 8.89
C TRP A 236 10.87 14.94 9.58
N ALA A 237 9.89 15.76 9.97
CA ALA A 237 10.10 16.98 10.72
C ALA A 237 8.94 17.25 11.69
N SER A 238 9.18 18.14 12.65
CA SER A 238 8.16 18.67 13.56
C SER A 238 8.60 20.07 13.98
N THR A 239 7.66 21.00 14.17
CA THR A 239 8.00 22.31 14.74
C THR A 239 8.37 22.23 16.22
N ARG A 240 8.12 21.09 16.88
CA ARG A 240 8.29 20.90 18.33
C ARG A 240 9.34 19.87 18.71
N LEU A 241 10.05 19.32 17.73
CA LEU A 241 11.17 18.42 17.96
C LEU A 241 12.48 19.11 17.53
N PRO A 242 13.59 18.86 18.22
CA PRO A 242 14.88 19.40 17.83
C PRO A 242 15.23 18.99 16.39
N LEU A 243 15.96 19.85 15.66
CA LEU A 243 16.44 19.56 14.29
C LEU A 243 17.31 18.29 14.17
N ASN A 244 17.65 17.64 15.28
CA ASN A 244 18.57 16.50 15.30
C ASN A 244 17.82 15.18 15.55
N GLU A 245 16.49 15.24 15.78
CA GLU A 245 15.60 14.09 15.93
C GLU A 245 14.83 13.79 14.64
N TYR A 246 15.32 14.28 13.50
CA TYR A 246 14.76 13.98 12.19
C TYR A 246 15.01 12.53 11.81
N GLY A 247 13.92 11.80 11.62
CA GLY A 247 13.96 10.47 11.01
C GLY A 247 14.07 10.58 9.49
N THR A 248 14.75 9.60 8.89
CA THR A 248 14.63 9.29 7.47
C THR A 248 14.04 7.91 7.28
N GLY A 249 13.30 7.72 6.20
CA GLY A 249 12.71 6.42 5.86
C GLY A 249 11.20 6.33 6.16
N PRO A 250 10.59 5.15 5.98
CA PRO A 250 9.14 5.01 5.96
C PRO A 250 8.47 5.10 7.34
N SER A 251 9.25 5.06 8.42
CA SER A 251 8.75 5.07 9.79
C SER A 251 9.45 6.15 10.61
N PHE A 252 8.68 6.82 11.46
CA PHE A 252 9.12 7.82 12.40
C PHE A 252 8.63 7.45 13.78
N GLN A 253 9.50 7.52 14.78
CA GLN A 253 9.18 7.20 16.15
C GLN A 253 9.72 8.27 17.09
N VAL A 254 8.87 8.75 17.98
CA VAL A 254 9.24 9.73 19.01
C VAL A 254 8.65 9.34 20.36
N LYS A 255 9.49 9.40 21.40
CA LYS A 255 9.05 9.29 22.78
C LYS A 255 8.68 10.68 23.29
N LEU A 256 7.43 10.86 23.71
CA LEU A 256 6.92 12.16 24.10
C LEU A 256 7.42 12.55 25.49
N THR A 257 7.97 13.75 25.60
CA THR A 257 8.39 14.35 26.87
C THR A 257 7.54 15.57 27.19
N GLU A 258 7.78 16.21 28.34
CA GLU A 258 7.10 17.46 28.71
C GLU A 258 7.27 18.56 27.66
N SER A 259 8.38 18.56 26.92
CA SER A 259 8.62 19.55 25.86
C SER A 259 7.69 19.40 24.64
N GLN A 260 7.04 18.24 24.48
CA GLN A 260 6.06 17.98 23.42
C GLN A 260 4.60 18.19 23.86
N VAL A 261 4.33 18.56 25.13
CA VAL A 261 2.97 18.86 25.60
C VAL A 261 2.41 20.06 24.82
N ALA A 262 1.33 19.83 24.09
CA ALA A 262 0.76 20.81 23.18
C ALA A 262 -0.68 20.48 22.80
N ALA A 263 -1.48 21.52 22.58
CA ALA A 263 -2.78 21.37 21.92
C ALA A 263 -2.65 20.90 20.46
N ASN A 264 -1.48 21.15 19.85
CA ASN A 264 -1.10 20.74 18.50
C ASN A 264 0.40 20.38 18.47
N LEU A 265 0.69 19.09 18.43
CA LEU A 265 1.99 18.53 18.04
C LEU A 265 1.89 18.13 16.56
N ASP A 266 2.66 18.78 15.70
CA ASP A 266 2.72 18.47 14.28
C ASP A 266 3.83 17.45 13.99
N ILE A 267 3.52 16.48 13.15
CA ILE A 267 4.47 15.59 12.50
C ILE A 267 4.34 15.81 10.99
N GLN A 268 5.45 16.17 10.37
CA GLN A 268 5.58 16.48 8.96
C GLN A 268 6.39 15.39 8.27
N CYS A 269 5.94 14.96 7.09
CA CYS A 269 6.64 14.01 6.25
C CYS A 269 6.73 14.54 4.83
N SER A 270 7.96 14.63 4.30
CA SER A 270 8.25 15.07 2.94
C SER A 270 8.86 13.92 2.16
N VAL A 271 8.36 13.70 0.95
CA VAL A 271 8.98 12.80 -0.03
C VAL A 271 9.75 13.63 -1.03
N VAL A 272 11.03 13.33 -1.21
CA VAL A 272 11.93 14.06 -2.11
C VAL A 272 12.58 13.06 -3.05
N SER A 273 12.21 13.07 -4.33
CA SER A 273 12.88 12.27 -5.36
C SER A 273 14.30 12.75 -5.59
N LYS A 274 15.15 11.91 -6.16
CA LYS A 274 16.53 12.28 -6.55
C LYS A 274 16.60 12.99 -7.90
N LYS A 275 15.49 13.57 -8.38
CA LYS A 275 15.41 14.33 -9.62
C LYS A 275 15.97 15.75 -9.41
N ALA A 276 16.36 16.40 -10.50
CA ALA A 276 16.82 17.80 -10.47
C ALA A 276 15.67 18.82 -10.28
N TRP A 277 14.43 18.36 -10.35
CA TRP A 277 13.22 19.15 -10.15
C TRP A 277 12.30 18.40 -9.19
N HIS A 278 11.47 19.15 -8.47
CA HIS A 278 10.47 18.59 -7.55
C HIS A 278 9.11 19.23 -7.81
N ARG A 279 8.04 18.44 -7.64
CA ARG A 279 6.66 18.89 -7.92
C ARG A 279 6.25 20.16 -7.15
N LYS A 280 6.70 20.33 -5.91
CA LYS A 280 6.39 21.48 -5.04
C LYS A 280 7.56 22.45 -4.88
N GLY A 281 8.61 22.29 -5.68
CA GLY A 281 9.83 23.10 -5.64
C GLY A 281 10.92 22.51 -4.75
N ASP A 282 10.63 22.23 -3.49
CA ASP A 282 11.58 21.67 -2.50
C ASP A 282 11.35 20.19 -2.18
N ASN A 283 10.14 19.68 -2.45
CA ASN A 283 9.75 18.28 -2.30
C ASN A 283 8.73 17.85 -3.37
N ASP A 284 8.48 16.56 -3.46
CA ASP A 284 7.56 15.95 -4.41
C ASP A 284 6.18 15.71 -3.79
N ASP A 285 6.14 15.34 -2.52
CA ASP A 285 4.92 15.23 -1.75
C ASP A 285 5.12 15.57 -0.28
N PHE A 286 4.01 15.92 0.37
CA PHE A 286 4.00 16.39 1.75
C PHE A 286 2.76 15.88 2.50
N MET A 287 3.00 15.49 3.75
CA MET A 287 2.00 15.07 4.71
C MET A 287 2.20 15.83 6.03
N LEU A 288 1.11 16.33 6.61
CA LEU A 288 1.08 16.91 7.95
C LEU A 288 0.04 16.19 8.79
N VAL A 289 0.45 15.57 9.88
CA VAL A 289 -0.45 15.01 10.88
C VAL A 289 -0.30 15.73 12.21
N SER A 290 -1.42 16.08 12.84
CA SER A 290 -1.44 16.83 14.11
C SER A 290 -2.10 16.03 15.22
N TYR A 291 -1.43 15.96 16.38
CA TYR A 291 -1.93 15.29 17.58
C TYR A 291 -2.08 16.27 18.74
N ARG A 292 -2.85 15.87 19.76
CA ARG A 292 -2.87 16.57 21.05
C ARG A 292 -2.07 15.75 22.07
N VAL A 293 -1.15 16.41 22.76
CA VAL A 293 -0.33 15.80 23.82
C VAL A 293 -0.66 16.48 25.14
N LEU A 294 -1.16 15.69 26.09
CA LEU A 294 -1.53 16.14 27.42
C LEU A 294 -0.39 15.91 28.41
N PRO A 295 -0.29 16.74 29.47
CA PRO A 295 0.61 16.44 30.58
C PRO A 295 0.23 15.13 31.27
N ASN A 296 1.18 14.56 32.01
CA ASN A 296 0.85 13.49 32.95
C ASN A 296 -0.08 14.02 34.04
N ALA A 297 -1.02 13.17 34.46
CA ALA A 297 -1.91 13.46 35.58
C ALA A 297 -1.13 13.48 36.90
#